data_AF-A0A7S1ILE7-F1
#
_entry.id   AF-A0A7S1ILE7-F1
#
_cell.length_a   1.000
_cell.length_b   1.000
_cell.length_c   1.000
_cell.angle_alpha   90.00
_cell.angle_beta   90.00
_cell.angle_gamma   90.00
#
_symmetry.space_group_name_H-M   'P 1'
#
loop_
_entity.id
_entity.type
_entity.pdbx_description
1 polymer ?
#
loop_
_entity_poly.entity_id
_entity_poly.type
_entity_poly.pdbx_seq_one_letter_code
_entity_poly.pdbx_strand_id
1 'polypeptide(L)'
;VPRANLQVIRNALKDVCLAGRVNERELLDVTKALSALPNADTTKFVVSVRDVQQPTYRALYTWDSPYEITKVCGVGPRRLDPDSVQTYLKYDCGGKRFTPAGAKYFDVMVDAVVRIRPRN
;
A
#
# COMPACT_ATOMS: atom_id res chain seq x y z
N VAL A 1 13.14 3.52 -15.52
CA VAL A 1 11.69 3.78 -15.69
C VAL A 1 10.97 3.22 -14.47
N PRO A 2 10.23 4.01 -13.69
CA PRO A 2 9.51 3.48 -12.54
C PRO A 2 8.48 2.46 -13.06
N ARG A 3 8.61 1.20 -12.67
CA ARG A 3 7.62 0.18 -13.03
C ARG A 3 6.38 0.40 -12.18
N ALA A 4 5.27 0.77 -12.80
CA ALA A 4 3.99 0.81 -12.12
C ALA A 4 3.68 -0.55 -11.48
N ASN A 5 3.10 -0.54 -10.28
CA ASN A 5 2.78 -1.73 -9.50
C ASN A 5 1.27 -1.91 -9.30
N LEU A 6 0.44 -1.28 -10.14
CA LEU A 6 -1.01 -1.33 -10.06
C LEU A 6 -1.55 -2.76 -9.94
N GLN A 7 -1.08 -3.69 -10.79
CA GLN A 7 -1.49 -5.10 -10.75
C GLN A 7 -1.07 -5.79 -9.45
N VAL A 8 0.15 -5.53 -8.97
CA VAL A 8 0.68 -6.08 -7.72
C VAL A 8 -0.18 -5.63 -6.54
N ILE A 9 -0.52 -4.33 -6.47
CA ILE A 9 -1.37 -3.78 -5.42
C ILE A 9 -2.79 -4.34 -5.48
N ARG A 10 -3.39 -4.47 -6.67
CA ARG A 10 -4.72 -5.10 -6.83
C ARG A 10 -4.73 -6.54 -6.30
N ASN A 11 -3.69 -7.32 -6.63
CA ASN A 11 -3.56 -8.68 -6.13
C ASN A 11 -3.37 -8.71 -4.61
N ALA A 12 -2.49 -7.86 -4.08
CA ALA A 12 -2.25 -7.77 -2.65
C ALA A 12 -3.50 -7.40 -1.85
N LEU A 13 -4.29 -6.46 -2.34
CA LEU A 13 -5.55 -6.07 -1.72
C LEU A 13 -6.55 -7.24 -1.73
N LYS A 14 -6.71 -7.92 -2.86
CA LYS A 14 -7.68 -9.00 -3.02
C LYS A 14 -7.32 -10.27 -2.25
N ASP A 15 -6.06 -10.70 -2.34
CA ASP A 15 -5.58 -11.97 -1.80
C ASP A 15 -5.20 -11.87 -0.32
N VAL A 16 -4.80 -10.68 0.16
CA VAL A 16 -4.18 -10.53 1.48
C VAL A 16 -4.89 -9.48 2.34
N CYS A 17 -4.97 -8.22 1.90
CA CYS A 17 -5.39 -7.14 2.80
C CYS A 17 -6.91 -7.09 3.06
N LEU A 18 -7.70 -7.38 2.03
CA LEU A 18 -9.16 -7.29 1.99
C LEU A 18 -9.76 -8.62 1.52
N ALA A 19 -9.08 -9.73 1.83
CA ALA A 19 -9.61 -11.06 1.57
C ALA A 19 -10.88 -11.30 2.39
N GLY A 20 -11.86 -11.98 1.77
CA GLY A 20 -13.09 -12.41 2.42
C GLY A 20 -14.30 -11.48 2.23
N ARG A 21 -15.49 -12.06 2.43
CA ARG A 21 -16.80 -11.47 2.09
C ARG A 21 -17.10 -10.13 2.79
N VAL A 22 -16.58 -9.96 4.01
CA VAL A 22 -16.79 -8.76 4.82
C VAL A 22 -16.10 -7.53 4.21
N ASN A 23 -14.99 -7.75 3.50
CA ASN A 23 -14.14 -6.71 2.94
C ASN A 23 -14.38 -6.44 1.44
N GLU A 24 -15.30 -7.16 0.79
CA GLU A 24 -15.58 -7.02 -0.65
C GLU A 24 -16.00 -5.60 -1.04
N ARG A 25 -16.81 -4.94 -0.19
CA ARG A 25 -17.21 -3.55 -0.42
C ARG A 25 -16.01 -2.61 -0.41
N GLU A 26 -15.14 -2.74 0.59
CA GLU A 26 -13.94 -1.91 0.69
C GLU A 26 -12.96 -2.20 -0.46
N LEU A 27 -12.82 -3.48 -0.86
CA LEU A 27 -12.02 -3.88 -2.02
C LEU A 27 -12.53 -3.23 -3.31
N LEU A 28 -13.84 -3.24 -3.53
CA LEU A 28 -14.49 -2.60 -4.67
C LEU A 28 -14.24 -1.09 -4.68
N ASP A 29 -14.42 -0.41 -3.55
CA ASP A 29 -14.21 1.03 -3.42
C ASP A 29 -12.75 1.42 -3.71
N VAL A 30 -11.79 0.71 -3.11
CA VAL A 30 -10.35 0.97 -3.33
C VAL A 30 -9.96 0.67 -4.77
N THR A 31 -10.47 -0.42 -5.36
CA THR A 31 -10.19 -0.77 -6.76
C THR A 31 -10.79 0.26 -7.72
N LYS A 32 -11.98 0.77 -7.42
CA LYS A 32 -12.62 1.84 -8.19
C LYS A 32 -11.83 3.14 -8.10
N ALA A 33 -11.37 3.51 -6.91
CA ALA A 33 -10.50 4.67 -6.71
C ALA A 33 -9.19 4.54 -7.49
N LEU A 34 -8.55 3.36 -7.47
CA LEU A 34 -7.36 3.07 -8.28
C LEU A 34 -7.60 3.27 -9.77
N SER A 35 -8.72 2.75 -10.30
CA SER A 35 -9.06 2.85 -11.72
C SER A 35 -9.54 4.25 -12.14
N ALA A 36 -9.98 5.08 -11.19
CA ALA A 36 -10.40 6.45 -11.44
C ALA A 36 -9.22 7.44 -11.54
N LEU A 37 -8.01 7.02 -11.14
CA LEU A 37 -6.82 7.86 -11.22
C LEU A 37 -6.31 7.93 -12.67
N PRO A 38 -6.11 9.14 -13.24
CA PRO A 38 -5.76 9.30 -14.65
C PRO A 38 -4.38 8.73 -15.03
N ASN A 39 -3.48 8.56 -14.06
CA ASN A 39 -2.11 8.07 -14.27
C ASN A 39 -1.85 6.73 -13.55
N ALA A 40 -2.88 5.92 -13.28
CA ALA A 40 -2.73 4.69 -12.50
C ALA A 40 -1.73 3.69 -13.12
N ASP A 41 -1.60 3.66 -14.45
CA ASP A 41 -0.71 2.73 -15.16
C ASP A 41 0.77 3.14 -15.15
N THR A 42 1.08 4.37 -14.73
CA THR A 42 2.45 4.89 -14.63
C THR A 42 2.84 5.25 -13.20
N THR A 43 1.86 5.37 -12.30
CA THR A 43 2.07 5.74 -10.90
C THR A 43 2.41 4.52 -10.04
N LYS A 44 3.31 4.71 -9.08
CA LYS A 44 3.55 3.73 -8.02
C LYS A 44 2.56 3.93 -6.88
N PHE A 45 2.07 2.83 -6.35
CA PHE A 45 1.13 2.81 -5.24
C PHE A 45 1.75 2.13 -4.03
N VAL A 46 1.41 2.63 -2.85
CA VAL A 46 1.84 2.08 -1.57
C VAL A 46 0.63 1.87 -0.68
N VAL A 47 0.49 0.66 -0.15
CA VAL A 47 -0.57 0.33 0.79
C VAL A 47 -0.07 0.46 2.23
N SER A 48 -0.77 1.22 3.05
CA SER A 48 -0.54 1.20 4.49
C SER A 48 -1.30 0.05 5.13
N VAL A 49 -0.58 -0.78 5.86
CA VAL A 49 -1.12 -1.92 6.59
C VAL A 49 -0.89 -1.78 8.09
N ARG A 50 -1.73 -2.46 8.88
CA ARG A 50 -1.69 -2.39 10.34
C ARG A 50 -0.46 -3.08 10.93
N ASP A 51 -0.05 -4.21 10.36
CA ASP A 51 1.04 -5.06 10.82
C ASP A 51 1.57 -5.93 9.66
N VAL A 52 2.75 -6.52 9.83
CA VAL A 52 3.34 -7.45 8.86
C VAL A 52 2.64 -8.81 8.91
N GLN A 53 2.32 -9.31 10.11
CA GLN A 53 1.70 -10.63 10.28
C GLN A 53 0.21 -10.63 9.94
N GLN A 54 -0.47 -9.52 10.25
CA GLN A 54 -1.86 -9.28 9.89
C GLN A 54 -1.96 -7.98 9.09
N PRO A 55 -1.73 -8.05 7.77
CA PRO A 55 -1.74 -6.90 6.87
C PRO A 55 -3.16 -6.38 6.62
N THR A 56 -3.87 -5.96 7.67
CA THR A 56 -5.16 -5.31 7.55
C THR A 56 -4.97 -3.99 6.81
N TYR A 57 -5.69 -3.81 5.71
CA TYR A 57 -5.71 -2.57 4.95
C TYR A 57 -6.06 -1.38 5.86
N ARG A 58 -5.34 -0.28 5.70
CA ARG A 58 -5.66 0.99 6.36
C ARG A 58 -5.93 2.08 5.35
N ALA A 59 -4.99 2.32 4.45
CA ALA A 59 -5.10 3.38 3.46
C ALA A 59 -4.22 3.06 2.25
N LEU A 60 -4.59 3.64 1.12
CA LEU A 60 -3.85 3.58 -0.13
C LEU A 60 -3.22 4.95 -0.40
N TYR A 61 -1.96 4.94 -0.81
CA TYR A 61 -1.21 6.14 -1.14
C TYR A 61 -0.64 6.04 -2.56
N THR A 62 -0.54 7.18 -3.24
CA THR A 62 0.27 7.35 -4.45
C THR A 62 1.67 7.78 -4.05
N TRP A 63 2.65 7.23 -4.76
CA TRP A 63 4.05 7.57 -4.59
C TRP A 63 4.55 8.21 -5.88
N ASP A 64 4.70 9.53 -5.84
CA ASP A 64 5.24 10.33 -6.94
C ASP A 64 6.74 10.56 -6.76
N SER A 65 7.13 10.90 -5.53
CA SER A 65 8.52 11.12 -5.11
C SER A 65 8.74 10.57 -3.69
N PRO A 66 9.97 10.17 -3.28
CA PRO A 66 10.26 9.73 -1.91
C PRO A 66 9.82 10.68 -0.79
N TYR A 67 9.55 11.95 -1.12
CA TYR A 67 9.04 12.96 -0.18
C TYR A 67 7.56 13.32 -0.42
N GLU A 68 6.94 12.76 -1.46
CA GLU A 68 5.58 13.06 -1.88
C GLU A 68 4.76 11.77 -1.98
N ILE A 69 4.31 11.31 -0.81
CA ILE A 69 3.38 10.18 -0.68
C ILE A 69 2.04 10.72 -0.20
N THR A 70 1.04 10.66 -1.09
CA THR A 70 -0.28 11.28 -0.87
C THR A 70 -1.37 10.23 -0.78
N LYS A 71 -2.30 10.39 0.17
CA LYS A 71 -3.41 9.46 0.36
C LYS A 71 -4.41 9.56 -0.78
N VAL A 72 -4.76 8.41 -1.36
CA VAL A 72 -5.86 8.25 -2.33
C VAL A 72 -7.16 7.98 -1.58
N CYS A 73 -7.18 6.93 -0.75
CA CYS A 73 -8.38 6.50 -0.02
C CYS A 73 -8.02 5.74 1.27
N GLY A 74 -9.02 5.54 2.12
CA GLY A 74 -8.90 4.84 3.40
C GLY A 74 -8.60 5.74 4.60
N VAL A 75 -8.26 5.09 5.72
CA VAL A 75 -8.11 5.65 7.06
C VAL A 75 -6.63 5.88 7.37
N GLY A 76 -6.24 7.15 7.40
CA GLY A 76 -4.85 7.57 7.62
C GLY A 76 -4.64 9.06 7.33
N PRO A 77 -3.43 9.56 7.60
CA PRO A 77 -3.04 10.95 7.34
C PRO A 77 -3.08 11.25 5.85
N ARG A 78 -3.16 12.54 5.49
CA ARG A 78 -3.20 12.95 4.07
C ARG A 78 -1.87 12.71 3.36
N ARG A 79 -0.76 12.85 4.08
CA ARG A 79 0.60 12.59 3.59
C ARG A 79 1.27 11.58 4.51
N LEU A 80 2.14 10.76 3.94
CA LEU A 80 2.91 9.78 4.68
C LEU A 80 4.38 10.19 4.69
N ASP A 81 4.90 10.49 5.88
CA ASP A 81 6.32 10.79 6.05
C ASP A 81 7.13 9.50 6.21
N PRO A 82 8.33 9.40 5.60
CA PRO A 82 9.25 8.28 5.80
C PRO A 82 9.57 8.03 7.27
N ASP A 83 9.69 9.10 8.07
CA ASP A 83 9.95 9.00 9.51
C ASP A 83 8.79 8.35 10.28
N SER A 84 7.57 8.44 9.75
CA SER A 84 6.40 7.79 10.33
C SER A 84 6.28 6.30 9.96
N VAL A 85 7.15 5.79 9.08
CA VAL A 85 7.14 4.39 8.63
C VAL A 85 8.04 3.54 9.52
N GLN A 86 7.48 2.46 10.05
CA GLN A 86 8.19 1.48 10.85
C GLN A 86 8.91 0.45 9.98
N THR A 87 8.19 -0.10 8.99
CA THR A 87 8.67 -1.22 8.18
C THR A 87 8.19 -1.08 6.75
N TYR A 88 9.13 -1.25 5.81
CA TYR A 88 8.85 -1.33 4.39
C TYR A 88 8.65 -2.78 3.97
N LEU A 89 7.56 -3.02 3.23
CA LEU A 89 7.13 -4.34 2.79
C LEU A 89 7.04 -4.40 1.27
N LYS A 90 7.38 -5.57 0.72
CA LYS A 90 7.15 -5.93 -0.67
C LYS A 90 6.11 -7.03 -0.74
N TYR A 91 5.28 -7.01 -1.78
CA TYR A 91 4.30 -8.06 -1.99
C TYR A 91 4.90 -9.22 -2.77
N ASP A 92 4.83 -10.42 -2.21
CA ASP A 92 5.19 -11.66 -2.92
C ASP A 92 3.94 -12.23 -3.58
N CYS A 93 3.85 -12.07 -4.92
CA CYS A 93 2.76 -12.62 -5.72
C CYS A 93 2.68 -14.15 -5.67
N GLY A 94 3.82 -14.85 -5.56
CA GLY A 94 3.85 -16.31 -5.50
C GLY A 94 3.41 -16.84 -4.13
N GLY A 95 3.91 -16.20 -3.07
CA GLY A 95 3.60 -16.56 -1.68
C GLY A 95 2.31 -15.96 -1.12
N LYS A 96 1.63 -15.08 -1.88
CA LYS A 96 0.45 -14.29 -1.48
C LYS A 96 0.60 -13.70 -0.08
N ARG A 97 1.72 -13.02 0.15
CA ARG A 97 2.06 -12.46 1.46
C ARG A 97 2.97 -11.25 1.32
N PHE A 98 2.97 -10.42 2.35
CA PHE A 98 3.97 -9.37 2.47
C PHE A 98 5.23 -9.90 3.11
N THR A 99 6.37 -9.48 2.60
CA THR A 99 7.68 -9.76 3.18
C THR A 99 8.42 -8.44 3.41
N PRO A 100 9.31 -8.37 4.42
CA PRO A 100 10.16 -7.20 4.61
C PRO A 100 10.98 -6.93 3.35
N ALA A 101 10.91 -5.70 2.84
CA ALA A 101 11.69 -5.29 1.68
C ALA A 101 13.18 -5.14 2.01
N GLY A 102 13.52 -4.99 3.30
CA GLY A 102 14.88 -4.68 3.76
C GLY A 102 15.33 -3.25 3.46
N ALA A 103 14.43 -2.42 2.91
CA ALA A 103 14.67 -1.02 2.62
C ALA A 103 14.49 -0.15 3.87
N LYS A 104 15.23 0.97 3.94
CA LYS A 104 15.10 2.01 4.98
C LYS A 104 14.36 3.26 4.48
N TYR A 105 13.99 3.29 3.21
CA TYR A 105 13.37 4.41 2.53
C TYR A 105 12.38 3.88 1.48
N PHE A 106 11.51 4.75 0.97
CA PHE A 106 10.62 4.41 -0.14
C PHE A 106 11.44 4.11 -1.39
N ASP A 107 11.29 2.89 -1.91
CA ASP A 107 12.02 2.38 -3.07
C ASP A 107 11.06 1.67 -4.02
N VAL A 108 11.47 1.43 -5.27
CA VAL A 108 10.70 0.77 -6.33
C VAL A 108 10.26 -0.65 -5.96
N MET A 109 10.93 -1.25 -4.97
CA MET A 109 10.63 -2.57 -4.42
C MET A 109 9.57 -2.54 -3.32
N VAL A 110 9.18 -1.35 -2.83
CA VAL A 110 8.19 -1.18 -1.76
C VAL A 110 6.79 -1.16 -2.37
N ASP A 111 5.91 -2.00 -1.83
CA ASP A 111 4.50 -2.08 -2.19
C ASP A 111 3.58 -1.75 -1.01
N ALA A 112 4.06 -1.98 0.22
CA ALA A 112 3.31 -1.67 1.43
C ALA A 112 4.22 -1.18 2.56
N VAL A 113 3.60 -0.54 3.55
CA VAL A 113 4.29 0.04 4.71
C VAL A 113 3.49 -0.16 5.99
N VAL A 114 4.20 -0.49 7.06
CA VAL A 114 3.66 -0.47 8.42
C VAL A 114 4.01 0.88 9.03
N ARG A 115 3.00 1.63 9.47
CA ARG A 115 3.21 2.93 10.12
C ARG A 115 3.46 2.75 11.61
N ILE A 116 4.35 3.57 12.17
CA ILE A 116 4.55 3.65 13.62
C ILE A 116 3.22 4.08 14.25
N ARG A 117 2.73 3.29 15.22
CA ARG A 117 1.63 3.76 16.07
C ARG A 117 2.23 4.72 17.09
N PRO A 118 1.63 5.89 17.32
CA PRO A 118 2.02 6.68 18.49
C PRO A 118 1.79 5.80 19.71
N ARG A 119 2.88 5.50 20.43
CA ARG A 119 2.79 4.93 21.78
C ARG A 119 2.29 6.07 22.65
N ASN A 120 1.06 5.95 23.14
CA ASN A 120 0.52 6.81 24.17
C ASN A 120 0.98 6.29 25.53
#